data_AF-A0A7C5QSP5-F1
#
_entry.id   AF-A0A7C5QSP5-F1
#
_cell.length_a   1.000
_cell.length_b   1.000
_cell.length_c   1.000
_cell.angle_alpha   90.00
_cell.angle_beta   90.00
_cell.angle_gamma   90.00
#
_symmetry.space_group_name_H-M   'P 1'
#
loop_
_entity.id
_entity.type
_entity.pdbx_description
1 polymer ?
#
loop_
_entity_poly.entity_id
_entity_poly.type
_entity_poly.pdbx_seq_one_letter_code
_entity_poly.pdbx_strand_id
1 'polypeptide(L)'
;MQNLAQKPEPEENLSEEGFDVAELLEERARALRRRRKRVRTRAALVAAAARELADKGYESLTVEGITEAAGMARGTFYQYYRRRSDIAAVVMRYYWALVRIHRPRGGGGLAARQSVHRVNRFLVHLVRRNARLLRGRDTLMLDDPGLARQLEHLNQAWAARVLRDLIARGHVDPRDGQRDYHLLRVRGVIAMSDALLRDIYRGAESAGAETDPELVIRVMDDLWCSALYGPLPAD
;
A
#
# COMPACT_ATOMS: atom_id res chain seq x y z
N MET A 1 0.79 -23.91 -36.33
CA MET A 1 -0.40 -23.30 -35.69
C MET A 1 0.02 -22.82 -34.31
N GLN A 2 0.17 -21.50 -34.18
CA GLN A 2 0.62 -20.83 -32.96
C GLN A 2 -0.43 -20.97 -31.86
N ASN A 3 -0.02 -21.53 -30.72
CA ASN A 3 -0.80 -21.54 -29.50
C ASN A 3 -0.70 -20.13 -28.89
N LEU A 4 -1.73 -19.31 -29.13
CA LEU A 4 -1.88 -17.99 -28.56
C LEU A 4 -1.95 -18.12 -27.04
N ALA A 5 -0.87 -17.68 -26.39
CA ALA A 5 -0.85 -17.39 -24.98
C ALA A 5 -2.05 -16.50 -24.64
N GLN A 6 -3.04 -17.07 -23.94
CA GLN A 6 -4.09 -16.31 -23.29
C GLN A 6 -3.41 -15.32 -22.36
N LYS A 7 -3.47 -14.03 -22.73
CA LYS A 7 -3.22 -12.91 -21.84
C LYS A 7 -4.14 -13.13 -20.62
N PRO A 8 -3.64 -13.07 -19.38
CA PRO A 8 -4.54 -13.06 -18.24
C PRO A 8 -5.49 -11.86 -18.43
N GLU A 9 -6.79 -12.14 -18.38
CA GLU A 9 -7.82 -11.10 -18.34
C GLU A 9 -7.49 -10.13 -17.20
N PRO A 10 -7.82 -8.82 -17.34
CA PRO A 10 -7.58 -7.88 -16.27
C PRO A 10 -8.38 -8.36 -15.05
N GLU A 11 -7.66 -8.88 -14.04
CA GLU A 11 -8.20 -9.22 -12.73
C GLU A 11 -9.20 -8.12 -12.34
N GLU A 12 -10.45 -8.52 -12.08
CA GLU A 12 -11.56 -7.64 -11.66
C GLU A 12 -11.02 -6.50 -10.80
N ASN A 13 -11.34 -5.26 -11.16
CA ASN A 13 -11.00 -4.11 -10.34
C ASN A 13 -11.55 -4.37 -8.93
N LEU A 14 -10.66 -4.70 -7.99
CA LEU A 14 -10.99 -4.76 -6.57
C LEU A 14 -11.74 -3.46 -6.21
N SER A 15 -12.78 -3.61 -5.38
CA SER A 15 -13.76 -2.56 -5.06
C SER A 15 -13.15 -1.16 -4.91
N GLU A 16 -13.84 -0.14 -5.44
CA GLU A 16 -13.50 1.27 -5.22
C GLU A 16 -13.56 1.66 -3.72
N GLU A 17 -14.22 0.84 -2.89
CA GLU A 17 -14.29 0.97 -1.43
C GLU A 17 -13.14 0.28 -0.69
N GLY A 18 -12.10 -0.13 -1.43
CA GLY A 18 -10.93 -0.82 -0.90
C GLY A 18 -11.16 -2.32 -0.69
N PHE A 19 -10.10 -3.02 -0.29
CA PHE A 19 -10.10 -4.46 -0.06
C PHE A 19 -9.25 -4.81 1.16
N ASP A 20 -9.51 -5.95 1.79
CA ASP A 20 -8.73 -6.45 2.90
C ASP A 20 -7.60 -7.36 2.39
N VAL A 21 -6.35 -7.01 2.69
CA VAL A 21 -5.18 -7.75 2.19
C VAL A 21 -5.01 -9.08 2.90
N ALA A 22 -5.42 -9.23 4.16
CA ALA A 22 -5.39 -10.52 4.83
C ALA A 22 -6.38 -11.48 4.18
N GLU A 23 -7.61 -11.04 3.90
CA GLU A 23 -8.64 -11.83 3.20
C GLU A 23 -8.14 -12.28 1.81
N LEU A 24 -7.57 -11.36 1.01
CA LEU A 24 -7.02 -11.71 -0.30
C LEU A 24 -5.86 -12.70 -0.23
N LEU A 25 -5.00 -12.59 0.79
CA LEU A 25 -3.89 -13.54 0.97
C LEU A 25 -4.39 -14.93 1.40
N GLU A 26 -5.46 -15.00 2.19
CA GLU A 26 -6.13 -16.26 2.50
C GLU A 26 -6.77 -16.89 1.26
N GLU A 27 -7.48 -16.11 0.44
CA GLU A 27 -8.02 -16.58 -0.84
C GLU A 27 -6.94 -17.12 -1.75
N ARG A 28 -5.83 -16.39 -1.86
CA ARG A 28 -4.65 -16.82 -2.60
C ARG A 28 -4.09 -18.14 -2.04
N ALA A 29 -4.00 -18.28 -0.71
CA ALA A 29 -3.55 -19.52 -0.10
C ALA A 29 -4.50 -20.69 -0.39
N ARG A 30 -5.83 -20.45 -0.36
CA ARG A 30 -6.87 -21.43 -0.76
C ARG A 30 -6.70 -21.88 -2.22
N ALA A 31 -6.51 -20.93 -3.14
CA ALA A 31 -6.29 -21.22 -4.57
C ALA A 31 -4.99 -22.03 -4.82
N LEU A 32 -3.96 -21.85 -3.99
CA LEU A 32 -2.68 -22.55 -4.13
C LEU A 32 -2.62 -23.93 -3.44
N ARG A 33 -3.71 -24.42 -2.85
CA ARG A 33 -3.76 -25.70 -2.10
C ARG A 33 -3.35 -26.95 -2.90
N ARG A 34 -3.50 -26.93 -4.22
CA ARG A 34 -3.11 -28.03 -5.11
C ARG A 34 -1.72 -27.88 -5.74
N ARG A 35 -1.00 -26.79 -5.44
CA ARG A 35 0.37 -26.56 -5.94
C ARG A 35 1.39 -27.38 -5.14
N ARG A 36 2.63 -27.43 -5.66
CA ARG A 36 3.77 -28.10 -5.00
C ARG A 36 3.87 -27.68 -3.52
N LYS A 37 4.21 -28.63 -2.64
CA LYS A 37 4.29 -28.44 -1.18
C LYS A 37 4.93 -27.12 -0.78
N ARG A 38 6.10 -26.79 -1.34
CA ARG A 38 6.82 -25.55 -1.06
C ARG A 38 6.02 -24.28 -1.33
N VAL A 39 5.28 -24.23 -2.44
CA VAL A 39 4.47 -23.06 -2.82
C VAL A 39 3.26 -22.93 -1.91
N ARG A 40 2.53 -24.03 -1.68
CA ARG A 40 1.38 -24.05 -0.79
C ARG A 40 1.74 -23.67 0.64
N THR A 41 2.82 -24.24 1.17
CA THR A 41 3.30 -23.96 2.54
C THR A 41 3.67 -22.49 2.70
N ARG A 42 4.40 -21.92 1.74
CA ARG A 42 4.73 -20.49 1.77
C ARG A 42 3.49 -19.60 1.73
N ALA A 43 2.51 -19.92 0.90
CA ALA A 43 1.27 -19.16 0.81
C ALA A 43 0.45 -19.23 2.12
N ALA A 44 0.33 -20.42 2.72
CA ALA A 44 -0.37 -20.60 3.99
C ALA A 44 0.30 -19.84 5.14
N LEU A 45 1.63 -19.89 5.25
CA LEU A 45 2.36 -19.13 6.27
C LEU A 45 2.18 -17.61 6.10
N VAL A 46 2.20 -17.11 4.85
CA VAL A 46 2.00 -15.67 4.58
C VAL A 46 0.58 -15.24 4.88
N ALA A 47 -0.42 -16.05 4.54
CA ALA A 47 -1.83 -15.77 4.88
C ALA A 47 -2.04 -15.76 6.41
N ALA A 48 -1.51 -16.75 7.11
CA ALA A 48 -1.58 -16.80 8.57
C ALA A 48 -0.87 -15.60 9.23
N ALA A 49 0.29 -15.19 8.73
CA ALA A 49 0.97 -14.00 9.22
C ALA A 49 0.19 -12.71 8.93
N ALA A 50 -0.44 -12.59 7.76
CA ALA A 50 -1.29 -11.44 7.45
C ALA A 50 -2.51 -11.38 8.37
N ARG A 51 -3.11 -12.52 8.69
CA ARG A 51 -4.23 -12.60 9.63
C ARG A 51 -3.83 -12.19 11.05
N GLU A 52 -2.74 -12.77 11.57
CA GLU A 52 -2.21 -12.40 12.89
C GLU A 52 -1.83 -10.92 12.98
N LEU A 53 -1.25 -10.35 11.91
CA LEU A 53 -0.99 -8.91 11.81
C LEU A 53 -2.27 -8.08 11.86
N ALA A 54 -3.31 -8.48 11.11
CA ALA A 54 -4.60 -7.79 11.09
C ALA A 54 -5.37 -7.92 12.42
N ASP A 55 -5.15 -9.00 13.17
CA ASP A 55 -5.86 -9.23 14.43
C ASP A 55 -5.13 -8.59 15.63
N LYS A 56 -3.79 -8.68 15.68
CA LYS A 56 -2.99 -8.34 16.88
C LYS A 56 -1.91 -7.27 16.64
N GLY A 57 -1.62 -6.94 15.39
CA GLY A 57 -0.55 -6.00 15.02
C GLY A 57 0.86 -6.61 15.06
N TYR A 58 1.84 -5.87 14.57
CA TYR A 58 3.21 -6.37 14.47
C TYR A 58 3.88 -6.61 15.82
N GLU A 59 3.65 -5.77 16.82
CA GLU A 59 4.29 -5.91 18.14
C GLU A 59 3.96 -7.26 18.80
N SER A 60 2.72 -7.74 18.64
CA SER A 60 2.23 -9.00 19.22
C SER A 60 2.41 -10.22 18.31
N LEU A 61 2.95 -10.05 17.10
CA LEU A 61 3.18 -11.16 16.16
C LEU A 61 4.21 -12.15 16.72
N THR A 62 3.90 -13.45 16.74
CA THR A 62 4.81 -14.52 17.18
C THR A 62 4.95 -15.62 16.14
N VAL A 63 6.06 -16.36 16.16
CA VAL A 63 6.24 -17.51 15.24
C VAL A 63 5.23 -18.60 15.54
N GLU A 64 4.97 -18.81 16.83
CA GLU A 64 4.02 -19.75 17.40
C GLU A 64 2.61 -19.47 16.87
N GLY A 65 2.13 -18.23 17.02
CA GLY A 65 0.81 -17.81 16.54
C GLY A 65 0.66 -17.97 15.03
N ILE A 66 1.68 -17.61 14.25
CA ILE A 66 1.67 -17.82 12.79
C ILE A 66 1.55 -19.31 12.46
N THR A 67 2.34 -20.16 13.13
CA THR A 67 2.38 -21.60 12.84
C THR A 67 1.12 -22.32 13.28
N GLU A 68 0.53 -21.91 14.40
CA GLU A 68 -0.76 -22.40 14.89
C GLU A 68 -1.88 -22.02 13.91
N ALA A 69 -1.97 -20.74 13.52
CA ALA A 69 -2.94 -20.27 12.53
C ALA A 69 -2.76 -20.94 11.15
N ALA A 70 -1.52 -21.31 10.78
CA ALA A 70 -1.24 -22.06 9.55
C ALA A 70 -1.48 -23.58 9.67
N GLY A 71 -1.73 -24.11 10.88
CA GLY A 71 -1.82 -25.55 11.15
C GLY A 71 -0.51 -26.30 10.88
N MET A 72 0.62 -25.71 11.25
CA MET A 72 1.96 -26.23 10.96
C MET A 72 2.83 -26.33 12.20
N ALA A 73 3.74 -27.30 12.22
CA ALA A 73 4.76 -27.38 13.27
C ALA A 73 5.75 -26.20 13.16
N ARG A 74 6.23 -25.70 14.30
CA ARG A 74 7.19 -24.59 14.38
C ARG A 74 8.40 -24.75 13.48
N GLY A 75 8.97 -25.96 13.41
CA GLY A 75 10.11 -26.27 12.54
C GLY A 75 9.85 -25.99 11.05
N THR A 76 8.58 -26.05 10.60
CA THR A 76 8.20 -25.71 9.23
C THR A 76 8.45 -24.25 8.92
N PHE A 77 8.20 -23.33 9.86
CA PHE A 77 8.44 -21.90 9.67
C PHE A 77 9.91 -21.63 9.34
N TYR A 78 10.81 -22.21 10.14
CA TYR A 78 12.26 -21.99 10.01
C TYR A 78 12.87 -22.54 8.71
N GLN A 79 12.15 -23.38 7.96
CA GLN A 79 12.55 -23.78 6.61
C GLN A 79 12.37 -22.65 5.57
N TYR A 80 11.55 -21.63 5.86
CA TYR A 80 11.20 -20.56 4.92
C TYR A 80 11.62 -19.17 5.41
N TYR A 81 11.57 -18.93 6.71
CA TYR A 81 11.77 -17.61 7.33
C TYR A 81 12.62 -17.76 8.59
N ARG A 82 13.53 -16.83 8.85
CA ARG A 82 14.39 -16.88 10.05
C ARG A 82 13.76 -16.14 11.22
N ARG A 83 13.08 -15.03 10.93
CA ARG A 83 12.48 -14.12 11.92
C ARG A 83 11.02 -13.85 11.56
N ARG A 84 10.21 -13.50 12.56
CA ARG A 84 8.84 -12.96 12.36
C ARG A 84 8.83 -11.71 11.47
N SER A 85 9.86 -10.87 11.56
CA SER A 85 10.03 -9.69 10.72
C SER A 85 10.18 -10.04 9.24
N ASP A 86 10.85 -11.15 8.91
CA ASP A 86 11.06 -11.56 7.51
C ASP A 86 9.73 -11.86 6.80
N ILE A 87 8.80 -12.54 7.50
CA ILE A 87 7.48 -12.86 6.93
C ILE A 87 6.52 -11.67 6.99
N ALA A 88 6.57 -10.84 8.05
CA ALA A 88 5.81 -9.59 8.12
C ALA A 88 6.21 -8.64 6.97
N ALA A 89 7.50 -8.55 6.66
CA ALA A 89 8.00 -7.82 5.50
C ALA A 89 7.48 -8.40 4.17
N VAL A 90 7.25 -9.72 4.06
CA VAL A 90 6.57 -10.31 2.89
C VAL A 90 5.13 -9.82 2.79
N VAL A 91 4.39 -9.78 3.90
CA VAL A 91 3.01 -9.26 3.92
C VAL A 91 2.98 -7.79 3.49
N MET A 92 3.88 -6.94 4.01
CA MET A 92 3.97 -5.53 3.59
C MET A 92 4.32 -5.37 2.12
N ARG A 93 5.21 -6.23 1.58
CA ARG A 93 5.48 -6.26 0.13
C ARG A 93 4.26 -6.63 -0.70
N TYR A 94 3.41 -7.54 -0.23
CA TYR A 94 2.13 -7.83 -0.89
C TYR A 94 1.19 -6.63 -0.84
N TYR A 95 1.03 -6.01 0.34
CA TYR A 95 0.22 -4.80 0.49
C TYR A 95 0.63 -3.71 -0.52
N TRP A 96 1.91 -3.37 -0.59
CA TRP A 96 2.38 -2.35 -1.55
C TRP A 96 2.32 -2.79 -3.02
N ALA A 97 2.49 -4.08 -3.30
CA ALA A 97 2.27 -4.59 -4.65
C ALA A 97 0.81 -4.39 -5.07
N LEU A 98 -0.15 -4.67 -4.18
CA LEU A 98 -1.58 -4.47 -4.42
C LEU A 98 -1.92 -2.99 -4.57
N VAL A 99 -1.38 -2.11 -3.73
CA VAL A 99 -1.47 -0.64 -3.92
C VAL A 99 -1.03 -0.27 -5.34
N ARG A 100 0.16 -0.72 -5.75
CA ARG A 100 0.71 -0.40 -7.07
C ARG A 100 -0.10 -0.98 -8.23
N ILE A 101 -0.65 -2.19 -8.07
CA ILE A 101 -1.40 -2.91 -9.09
C ILE A 101 -2.80 -2.33 -9.29
N HIS A 102 -3.52 -2.02 -8.21
CA HIS A 102 -4.93 -1.61 -8.25
C HIS A 102 -5.15 -0.10 -8.16
N ARG A 103 -4.13 0.68 -7.80
CA ARG A 103 -4.20 2.15 -7.87
C ARG A 103 -4.78 2.60 -9.21
N PRO A 104 -5.79 3.48 -9.23
CA PRO A 104 -6.35 4.05 -10.44
C PRO A 104 -5.24 4.55 -11.39
N ARG A 105 -5.31 4.10 -12.65
CA ARG A 105 -4.40 4.52 -13.73
C ARG A 105 -5.15 5.37 -14.75
N GLY A 106 -4.38 6.17 -15.50
CA GLY A 106 -4.95 7.10 -16.47
C GLY A 106 -5.52 8.35 -15.81
N GLY A 107 -6.02 9.27 -16.63
CA GLY A 107 -6.39 10.62 -16.21
C GLY A 107 -6.12 11.69 -17.27
N GLY A 108 -5.56 11.31 -18.43
CA GLY A 108 -5.23 12.22 -19.53
C GLY A 108 -6.42 12.96 -20.15
N GLY A 109 -7.66 12.62 -19.79
CA GLY A 109 -8.87 13.37 -20.15
C GLY A 109 -9.66 13.91 -18.94
N LEU A 110 -9.18 13.69 -17.72
CA LEU A 110 -9.84 14.18 -16.50
C LEU A 110 -9.21 15.50 -16.06
N ALA A 111 -9.99 16.34 -15.39
CA ALA A 111 -9.44 17.48 -14.67
C ALA A 111 -8.43 17.02 -13.59
N ALA A 112 -7.46 17.87 -13.25
CA ALA A 112 -6.44 17.56 -12.26
C ALA A 112 -7.05 17.10 -10.92
N ARG A 113 -8.02 17.87 -10.40
CA ARG A 113 -8.75 17.55 -9.17
C ARG A 113 -9.45 16.20 -9.20
N GLN A 114 -10.06 15.83 -10.32
CA GLN A 114 -10.70 14.52 -10.47
C GLN A 114 -9.68 13.37 -10.48
N SER A 115 -8.51 13.59 -11.09
CA SER A 115 -7.43 12.59 -11.10
C SER A 115 -6.87 12.38 -9.69
N VAL A 116 -6.68 13.47 -8.94
CA VAL A 116 -6.29 13.43 -7.52
C VAL A 116 -7.34 12.71 -6.68
N HIS A 117 -8.62 13.10 -6.79
CA HIS A 117 -9.73 12.51 -6.06
C HIS A 117 -9.79 10.98 -6.18
N ARG A 118 -9.67 10.46 -7.41
CA ARG A 118 -9.71 9.00 -7.65
C ARG A 118 -8.60 8.26 -6.90
N VAL A 119 -7.39 8.81 -6.88
CA VAL A 119 -6.25 8.19 -6.20
C VAL A 119 -6.39 8.33 -4.67
N ASN A 120 -6.79 9.50 -4.17
CA ASN A 120 -6.99 9.73 -2.75
C ASN A 120 -8.10 8.85 -2.19
N ARG A 121 -9.26 8.77 -2.87
CA ARG A 121 -10.36 7.86 -2.54
C ARG A 121 -9.88 6.42 -2.39
N PHE A 122 -9.15 5.91 -3.40
CA PHE A 122 -8.55 4.58 -3.36
C PHE A 122 -7.62 4.38 -2.14
N LEU A 123 -6.70 5.33 -1.90
CA LEU A 123 -5.73 5.22 -0.81
C LEU A 123 -6.39 5.28 0.57
N VAL A 124 -7.34 6.20 0.77
CA VAL A 124 -8.08 6.36 2.03
C VAL A 124 -8.81 5.08 2.39
N HIS A 125 -9.61 4.55 1.46
CA HIS A 125 -10.37 3.33 1.71
C HIS A 125 -9.46 2.11 1.93
N LEU A 126 -8.39 1.98 1.14
CA LEU A 126 -7.46 0.87 1.30
C LEU A 126 -6.72 0.92 2.64
N VAL A 127 -6.22 2.09 3.05
CA VAL A 127 -5.52 2.22 4.34
C VAL A 127 -6.50 2.00 5.49
N ARG A 128 -7.70 2.58 5.43
CA ARG A 128 -8.76 2.37 6.43
C ARG A 128 -9.08 0.89 6.61
N ARG A 129 -9.32 0.16 5.52
CA ARG A 129 -9.66 -1.27 5.56
C ARG A 129 -8.51 -2.15 6.05
N ASN A 130 -7.27 -1.69 5.93
CA ASN A 130 -6.07 -2.41 6.36
C ASN A 130 -5.40 -1.77 7.59
N ALA A 131 -6.10 -0.91 8.32
CA ALA A 131 -5.52 -0.14 9.42
C ALA A 131 -4.85 -1.04 10.47
N ARG A 132 -5.53 -2.12 10.85
CA ARG A 132 -5.02 -3.10 11.82
C ARG A 132 -3.79 -3.86 11.28
N LEU A 133 -3.82 -4.26 10.01
CA LEU A 133 -2.68 -4.90 9.33
C LEU A 133 -1.43 -4.00 9.33
N LEU A 134 -1.63 -2.69 9.18
CA LEU A 134 -0.56 -1.69 9.13
C LEU A 134 -0.07 -1.25 10.53
N ARG A 135 -0.70 -1.74 11.61
CA ARG A 135 -0.30 -1.44 12.98
C ARG A 135 1.10 -1.98 13.27
N GLY A 136 1.96 -1.11 13.78
CA GLY A 136 3.34 -1.46 14.11
C GLY A 136 4.28 -1.59 12.90
N ARG A 137 3.84 -1.13 11.70
CA ARG A 137 4.71 -1.13 10.51
C ARG A 137 5.99 -0.33 10.70
N ASP A 138 5.98 0.68 11.57
CA ASP A 138 7.16 1.53 11.83
C ASP A 138 8.21 0.75 12.63
N THR A 139 7.77 0.02 13.65
CA THR A 139 8.61 -0.94 14.38
C THR A 139 9.18 -2.00 13.42
N LEU A 140 8.36 -2.54 12.52
CA LEU A 140 8.83 -3.47 11.49
C LEU A 140 9.88 -2.86 10.56
N MET A 141 9.76 -1.59 10.19
CA MET A 141 10.75 -0.90 9.37
C MET A 141 12.08 -0.69 10.10
N LEU A 142 12.08 -0.59 11.43
CA LEU A 142 13.30 -0.59 12.24
C LEU A 142 13.96 -1.98 12.25
N ASP A 143 13.16 -3.05 12.34
CA ASP A 143 13.64 -4.44 12.34
C ASP A 143 14.12 -4.93 10.94
N ASP A 144 13.59 -4.34 9.87
CA ASP A 144 13.98 -4.57 8.47
C ASP A 144 14.15 -3.23 7.72
N PRO A 145 15.34 -2.59 7.82
CA PRO A 145 15.64 -1.37 7.07
C PRO A 145 15.57 -1.54 5.54
N GLY A 146 15.65 -2.78 5.04
CA GLY A 146 15.45 -3.07 3.62
C GLY A 146 14.01 -2.82 3.17
N LEU A 147 13.04 -3.05 4.06
CA LEU A 147 11.63 -2.77 3.81
C LEU A 147 11.38 -1.24 3.68
N ALA A 148 12.01 -0.43 4.53
CA ALA A 148 11.93 1.03 4.45
C ALA A 148 12.50 1.56 3.12
N ARG A 149 13.68 1.07 2.70
CA ARG A 149 14.28 1.43 1.39
C ARG A 149 13.39 1.04 0.22
N GLN A 150 12.68 -0.08 0.33
CA GLN A 150 11.76 -0.52 -0.71
C GLN A 150 10.54 0.42 -0.82
N LEU A 151 9.94 0.83 0.30
CA LEU A 151 8.86 1.83 0.28
C LEU A 151 9.35 3.16 -0.31
N GLU A 152 10.54 3.59 0.09
CA GLU A 152 11.17 4.80 -0.44
C GLU A 152 11.28 4.73 -1.98
N HIS A 153 11.76 3.63 -2.53
CA HIS A 153 11.84 3.43 -3.97
C HIS A 153 10.47 3.45 -4.67
N LEU A 154 9.44 2.86 -4.04
CA LEU A 154 8.06 2.91 -4.57
C LEU A 154 7.52 4.34 -4.58
N ASN A 155 7.76 5.10 -3.51
CA ASN A 155 7.34 6.49 -3.41
C ASN A 155 8.11 7.40 -4.38
N GLN A 156 9.39 7.13 -4.66
CA GLN A 156 10.16 7.82 -5.72
C GLN A 156 9.57 7.55 -7.10
N ALA A 157 9.27 6.28 -7.41
CA ALA A 157 8.66 5.92 -8.69
C ALA A 157 7.27 6.55 -8.87
N TRP A 158 6.50 6.66 -7.78
CA TRP A 158 5.22 7.36 -7.79
C TRP A 158 5.38 8.86 -7.97
N ALA A 159 6.28 9.51 -7.23
CA ALA A 159 6.56 10.93 -7.37
C ALA A 159 6.98 11.31 -8.79
N ALA A 160 7.87 10.52 -9.40
CA ALA A 160 8.27 10.71 -10.79
C ALA A 160 7.09 10.59 -11.77
N ARG A 161 6.08 9.77 -11.47
CA ARG A 161 4.89 9.66 -12.29
C ARG A 161 3.96 10.86 -12.13
N VAL A 162 3.77 11.36 -10.90
CA VAL A 162 2.99 12.57 -10.64
C VAL A 162 3.67 13.78 -11.30
N LEU A 163 5.00 13.90 -11.21
CA LEU A 163 5.74 14.96 -11.89
C LEU A 163 5.55 14.93 -13.42
N ARG A 164 5.54 13.74 -14.04
CA ARG A 164 5.22 13.63 -15.48
C ARG A 164 3.82 14.12 -15.80
N ASP A 165 2.85 13.89 -14.93
CA ASP A 165 1.48 14.38 -15.11
C ASP A 165 1.40 15.92 -14.95
N LEU A 166 2.11 16.49 -13.96
CA LEU A 166 2.23 17.94 -13.79
C LEU A 166 2.85 18.62 -15.01
N ILE A 167 3.91 18.04 -15.58
CA ILE A 167 4.54 18.52 -16.82
C ILE A 167 3.56 18.43 -17.99
N ALA A 168 2.89 17.28 -18.16
CA ALA A 168 1.96 17.07 -19.27
C ALA A 168 0.76 18.04 -19.24
N ARG A 169 0.35 18.49 -18.05
CA ARG A 169 -0.72 19.46 -17.83
C ARG A 169 -0.23 20.92 -17.85
N GLY A 170 1.06 21.17 -18.00
CA GLY A 170 1.63 22.51 -18.04
C GLY A 170 1.79 23.21 -16.69
N HIS A 171 1.71 22.49 -15.57
CA HIS A 171 1.91 23.05 -14.23
C HIS A 171 3.38 23.11 -13.81
N VAL A 172 4.26 22.41 -14.53
CA VAL A 172 5.72 22.44 -14.31
C VAL A 172 6.39 22.56 -15.67
N ASP A 173 7.28 23.54 -15.82
CA ASP A 173 8.15 23.63 -16.99
C ASP A 173 9.35 22.69 -16.81
N PRO A 174 9.51 21.64 -17.63
CA PRO A 174 10.64 20.73 -17.51
C PRO A 174 12.00 21.40 -17.80
N ARG A 175 12.02 22.63 -18.32
CA ARG A 175 13.22 23.39 -18.69
C ARG A 175 13.68 24.37 -17.61
N ASP A 176 12.95 24.48 -16.50
CA ASP A 176 13.28 25.43 -15.42
C ASP A 176 14.51 25.05 -14.60
N GLY A 177 15.10 23.88 -14.81
CA GLY A 177 16.27 23.38 -14.09
C GLY A 177 16.00 22.91 -12.66
N GLN A 178 14.74 22.90 -12.20
CA GLN A 178 14.35 22.66 -10.80
C GLN A 178 13.72 21.28 -10.57
N ARG A 179 14.13 20.28 -11.37
CA ARG A 179 13.55 18.93 -11.33
C ARG A 179 13.54 18.31 -9.92
N ASP A 180 14.63 18.46 -9.17
CA ASP A 180 14.76 17.85 -7.84
C ASP A 180 13.86 18.56 -6.81
N TYR A 181 13.70 19.88 -6.91
CA TYR A 181 12.73 20.63 -6.12
C TYR A 181 11.30 20.12 -6.38
N HIS A 182 10.91 19.95 -7.64
CA HIS A 182 9.57 19.45 -7.99
C HIS A 182 9.34 18.03 -7.50
N LEU A 183 10.34 17.15 -7.61
CA LEU A 183 10.27 15.80 -7.05
C LEU A 183 10.11 15.85 -5.52
N LEU A 184 10.86 16.71 -4.84
CA LEU A 184 10.79 16.85 -3.39
C LEU A 184 9.44 17.40 -2.94
N ARG A 185 8.87 18.38 -3.66
CA ARG A 185 7.52 18.92 -3.42
C ARG A 185 6.46 17.82 -3.51
N VAL A 186 6.48 17.02 -4.58
CA VAL A 186 5.58 15.86 -4.73
C VAL A 186 5.79 14.83 -3.60
N ARG A 187 7.05 14.55 -3.25
CA ARG A 187 7.40 13.65 -2.15
C ARG A 187 6.91 14.15 -0.80
N GLY A 188 6.93 15.46 -0.57
CA GLY A 188 6.39 16.10 0.64
C GLY A 188 4.90 15.83 0.79
N VAL A 189 4.11 16.04 -0.27
CA VAL A 189 2.66 15.80 -0.25
C VAL A 189 2.35 14.31 -0.03
N ILE A 190 3.11 13.40 -0.65
CA ILE A 190 3.00 11.95 -0.40
C ILE A 190 3.28 11.63 1.07
N ALA A 191 4.38 12.15 1.63
CA ALA A 191 4.76 11.89 3.02
C ALA A 191 3.73 12.43 4.03
N MET A 192 3.21 13.64 3.81
CA MET A 192 2.15 14.22 4.64
C MET A 192 0.86 13.39 4.57
N SER A 193 0.51 12.87 3.38
CA SER A 193 -0.65 11.98 3.20
C SER A 193 -0.46 10.67 3.96
N ASP A 194 0.71 10.03 3.83
CA ASP A 194 1.04 8.79 4.53
C ASP A 194 1.09 8.96 6.06
N ALA A 195 1.48 10.14 6.54
CA ALA A 195 1.48 10.49 7.96
C ALA A 195 0.05 10.72 8.48
N LEU A 196 -0.75 11.54 7.78
CA LEU A 196 -2.14 11.82 8.13
C LEU A 196 -2.98 10.54 8.23
N LEU A 197 -2.92 9.68 7.20
CA LEU A 197 -3.67 8.42 7.18
C LEU A 197 -3.22 7.47 8.30
N ARG A 198 -1.92 7.46 8.60
CA ARG A 198 -1.39 6.67 9.72
C ARG A 198 -1.93 7.19 11.04
N ASP A 199 -1.94 8.50 11.28
CA ASP A 199 -2.41 9.05 12.54
C ASP A 199 -3.91 8.83 12.75
N ILE A 200 -4.73 9.06 11.72
CA ILE A 200 -6.18 8.84 11.77
C ILE A 200 -6.50 7.37 12.03
N TYR A 201 -5.90 6.46 11.27
CA TYR A 201 -6.26 5.05 11.30
C TYR A 201 -5.44 4.21 12.30
N ARG A 202 -4.42 4.78 12.95
CA ARG A 202 -3.69 4.11 14.05
C ARG A 202 -4.54 3.99 15.32
N GLY A 203 -5.51 4.89 15.53
CA GLY A 203 -6.25 5.05 16.79
C GLY A 203 -7.77 4.94 16.71
N ALA A 204 -8.34 4.46 15.60
CA ALA A 204 -9.79 4.45 15.36
C ALA A 204 -10.62 3.66 16.40
N GLU A 205 -9.99 2.82 17.22
CA GLU A 205 -10.65 2.08 18.33
C GLU A 205 -10.55 2.79 19.69
N SER A 206 -9.61 3.72 19.87
CA SER A 206 -9.29 4.28 21.19
C SER A 206 -10.12 5.51 21.58
N ALA A 207 -10.74 6.18 20.60
CA ALA A 207 -11.34 7.52 20.79
C ALA A 207 -12.86 7.62 20.49
N GLY A 208 -13.54 6.52 20.18
CA GLY A 208 -15.01 6.48 20.09
C GLY A 208 -15.66 7.23 18.91
N ALA A 209 -14.91 7.97 18.09
CA ALA A 209 -15.39 8.58 16.85
C ALA A 209 -14.45 8.24 15.68
N GLU A 210 -14.90 7.37 14.78
CA GLU A 210 -14.22 7.12 13.51
C GLU A 210 -14.29 8.39 12.65
N THR A 211 -13.14 8.88 12.15
CA THR A 211 -13.12 10.04 11.25
C THR A 211 -13.80 9.68 9.93
N ASP A 212 -14.77 10.51 9.50
CA ASP A 212 -15.49 10.31 8.24
C ASP A 212 -14.50 10.23 7.05
N PRO A 213 -14.43 9.10 6.33
CA PRO A 213 -13.51 8.94 5.20
C PRO A 213 -13.76 9.97 4.09
N GLU A 214 -14.99 10.44 3.88
CA GLU A 214 -15.26 11.45 2.83
C GLU A 214 -14.68 12.82 3.19
N LEU A 215 -14.62 13.15 4.49
CA LEU A 215 -13.92 14.35 4.97
C LEU A 215 -12.40 14.20 4.77
N VAL A 216 -11.83 13.03 5.07
CA VAL A 216 -10.39 12.76 4.86
C VAL A 216 -10.04 12.90 3.37
N ILE A 217 -10.84 12.30 2.49
CA ILE A 217 -10.66 12.40 1.02
C ILE A 217 -10.69 13.86 0.58
N ARG A 218 -11.71 14.63 1.02
CA ARG A 218 -11.83 16.05 0.68
C ARG A 218 -10.61 16.86 1.11
N VAL A 219 -10.15 16.69 2.35
CA VAL A 219 -8.97 17.38 2.88
C VAL A 219 -7.73 17.01 2.08
N MET A 220 -7.53 15.72 1.78
CA MET A 220 -6.42 15.28 0.94
C MET A 220 -6.50 15.86 -0.47
N ASP A 221 -7.67 15.91 -1.09
CA ASP A 221 -7.84 16.52 -2.42
C ASP A 221 -7.44 17.98 -2.43
N ASP A 222 -7.88 18.74 -1.43
CA ASP A 222 -7.55 20.17 -1.30
C ASP A 222 -6.06 20.38 -1.05
N LEU A 223 -5.43 19.57 -0.18
CA LEU A 223 -3.99 19.62 0.07
C LEU A 223 -3.19 19.30 -1.19
N TRP A 224 -3.53 18.23 -1.92
CA TRP A 224 -2.85 17.86 -3.16
C TRP A 224 -3.04 18.91 -4.25
N CYS A 225 -4.26 19.44 -4.42
CA CYS A 225 -4.53 20.48 -5.42
C CYS A 225 -3.78 21.77 -5.11
N SER A 226 -3.87 22.26 -3.88
CA SER A 226 -3.21 23.50 -3.46
C SER A 226 -1.68 23.35 -3.52
N ALA A 227 -1.16 22.24 -3.02
CA ALA A 227 0.28 22.03 -2.90
C ALA A 227 0.97 21.67 -4.21
N LEU A 228 0.27 21.22 -5.26
CA LEU A 228 0.91 20.83 -6.53
C LEU A 228 0.45 21.66 -7.75
N TYR A 229 -0.80 22.10 -7.77
CA TYR A 229 -1.43 22.76 -8.91
C TYR A 229 -1.73 24.24 -8.67
N GLY A 230 -1.79 24.68 -7.40
CA GLY A 230 -1.97 26.08 -7.04
C GLY A 230 -0.72 26.93 -7.33
N PRO A 231 -0.90 28.26 -7.53
CA PRO A 231 0.23 29.18 -7.58
C PRO A 231 0.96 29.15 -6.24
N LEU A 232 2.29 29.25 -6.28
CA LEU A 232 3.06 29.52 -5.07
C LEU A 232 2.73 30.94 -4.58
N PRO A 233 2.65 31.18 -3.26
CA PRO A 233 2.58 32.53 -2.73
C PRO A 233 3.71 33.38 -3.32
N ALA A 234 3.42 34.65 -3.60
CA ALA A 234 4.47 35.61 -3.91
C ALA A 234 5.36 35.81 -2.67
N ASP A 235 6.65 36.08 -2.91
CA ASP A 235 7.63 36.44 -1.88
C ASP A 235 7.27 37.76 -1.16
#